data_AF-A0A543J4B9-F1
#
_entry.id   AF-A0A543J4B9-F1
#
_cell.length_a   1.000
_cell.length_b   1.000
_cell.length_c   1.000
_cell.angle_alpha   90.00
_cell.angle_beta   90.00
_cell.angle_gamma   90.00
#
_symmetry.space_group_name_H-M   'P 1'
#
loop_
_entity.id
_entity.type
_entity.pdbx_description
1 polymer ?
#
loop_
_entity_poly.entity_id
_entity_poly.type
_entity_poly.pdbx_seq_one_letter_code
_entity_poly.pdbx_strand_id
1 'polypeptide(L)'
;MGITYAEIGCRNLSASLDFYRGMLGLRPLADPPGPTPPGVAWLDAGPAGIRLVERPDGDLAGGEGDDLQRGIRHVGFRVGSVPRYAERLADAGVEFTLGPFQAPGDVWIAFFRDPDGANLEIIDRHLTYTTVVSPDLAEEERRAAARRGPDAGPSFDHVAITVADLDRTLAFYRDRLGYRVIGGLDQPGDPRGFRIHFLRAGAAVLEIFSFTAPTTDNPWDPDRPRVGLRRIGIGPYGTAADAADPAELAARLREAGATPVPGHDDLVTDPDGVPLCAHVPRPQASAEA
;
A
#
# COMPACT_ATOMS: atom_id res chain seq x y z
N MET A 1 -13.50 3.84 6.97
CA MET A 1 -12.53 2.74 6.94
C MET A 1 -11.21 3.28 6.40
N GLY A 2 -10.12 2.53 6.51
CA GLY A 2 -8.83 2.90 5.94
C GLY A 2 -7.91 1.70 5.79
N ILE A 3 -6.76 1.91 5.14
CA ILE A 3 -5.72 0.89 5.04
C ILE A 3 -5.07 0.72 6.40
N THR A 4 -4.98 -0.53 6.87
CA THR A 4 -4.38 -0.87 8.16
C THR A 4 -3.07 -1.63 8.02
N TYR A 5 -2.87 -2.35 6.91
CA TYR A 5 -1.61 -3.01 6.60
C TYR A 5 -1.53 -3.39 5.11
N ALA A 6 -0.32 -3.70 4.64
CA ALA A 6 -0.10 -4.47 3.41
C ALA A 6 0.50 -5.84 3.73
N GLU A 7 -0.01 -6.91 3.11
CA GLU A 7 0.52 -8.26 3.25
C GLU A 7 1.53 -8.56 2.14
N ILE A 8 2.68 -9.11 2.52
CA ILE A 8 3.75 -9.50 1.62
C ILE A 8 4.12 -10.96 1.86
N GLY A 9 4.11 -11.75 0.80
CA GLY A 9 4.58 -13.13 0.83
C GLY A 9 6.09 -13.20 0.63
N CYS A 10 6.75 -14.06 1.38
CA CYS A 10 8.21 -14.26 1.29
C CYS A 10 8.55 -15.75 1.28
N ARG A 11 9.65 -16.16 0.65
CA ARG A 11 10.07 -17.57 0.67
C ARG A 11 10.73 -17.95 1.98
N ASN A 12 11.38 -16.99 2.62
CA ASN A 12 12.09 -17.17 3.88
C ASN A 12 11.81 -15.97 4.80
N LEU A 13 11.12 -16.22 5.91
CA LEU A 13 10.72 -15.18 6.84
C LEU A 13 11.92 -14.51 7.51
N SER A 14 12.98 -15.25 7.81
CA SER A 14 14.20 -14.69 8.43
C SER A 14 14.87 -13.70 7.49
N ALA A 15 15.11 -14.09 6.24
CA ALA A 15 15.73 -13.22 5.23
C ALA A 15 14.89 -11.96 4.95
N SER A 16 13.56 -12.10 4.92
CA SER A 16 12.67 -10.94 4.80
C SER A 16 12.75 -10.05 6.05
N LEU A 17 12.72 -10.61 7.26
CA LEU A 17 12.88 -9.81 8.47
C LEU A 17 14.21 -9.04 8.50
N ASP A 18 15.31 -9.66 8.05
CA ASP A 18 16.61 -8.98 7.95
C ASP A 18 16.54 -7.80 6.96
N PHE A 19 15.86 -7.97 5.82
CA PHE A 19 15.63 -6.88 4.87
C PHE A 19 14.74 -5.77 5.45
N TYR A 20 13.53 -6.08 5.90
CA TYR A 20 12.57 -5.05 6.35
C TYR A 20 13.03 -4.35 7.63
N ARG A 21 13.76 -5.03 8.52
CA ARG A 21 14.31 -4.41 9.74
C ARG A 21 15.63 -3.69 9.45
N GLY A 22 16.51 -4.27 8.64
CA GLY A 22 17.83 -3.71 8.34
C GLY A 22 17.77 -2.58 7.32
N MET A 23 17.11 -2.82 6.19
CA MET A 23 17.01 -1.84 5.10
C MET A 23 15.95 -0.79 5.39
N LEU A 24 14.74 -1.20 5.81
CA LEU A 24 13.63 -0.29 6.06
C LEU A 24 13.51 0.20 7.52
N GLY A 25 14.29 -0.35 8.45
CA GLY A 25 14.24 0.09 9.86
C GLY A 25 12.93 -0.25 10.58
N LEU A 26 12.08 -1.10 9.99
CA LEU A 26 10.79 -1.46 10.57
C LEU A 26 10.99 -2.30 11.84
N ARG A 27 10.06 -2.18 12.78
CA ARG A 27 10.13 -2.86 14.08
C ARG A 27 9.00 -3.88 14.19
N PRO A 28 9.15 -4.95 14.99
CA PRO A 28 8.02 -5.82 15.30
C PRO A 28 6.84 -5.01 15.85
N LEU A 29 5.63 -5.31 15.38
CA LEU A 29 4.42 -4.71 15.92
C LEU A 29 4.23 -5.17 17.37
N ALA A 30 4.12 -4.22 18.31
CA ALA A 30 4.10 -4.52 19.73
C ALA A 30 2.86 -5.32 20.16
N ASP A 31 1.69 -5.00 19.59
CA ASP A 31 0.42 -5.67 19.90
C ASP A 31 -0.31 -6.09 18.60
N PRO A 32 0.02 -7.27 18.05
CA PRO A 32 -0.65 -7.77 16.86
C PRO A 32 -2.12 -8.09 17.14
N PRO A 33 -3.00 -8.08 16.12
CA PRO A 33 -4.45 -8.25 16.27
C PRO A 33 -4.87 -9.58 16.90
N GLY A 34 -3.98 -10.57 16.95
CA GLY A 34 -4.20 -11.87 17.57
C GLY A 34 -2.91 -12.69 17.68
N PRO A 35 -3.01 -13.97 18.03
CA PRO A 35 -1.87 -14.89 17.98
C PRO A 35 -1.26 -14.89 16.58
N THR A 36 0.05 -14.68 16.49
CA THR A 36 0.78 -14.73 15.23
C THR A 36 1.10 -16.19 14.90
N PRO A 37 0.57 -16.78 13.81
CA PRO A 37 0.88 -18.15 13.43
C PRO A 37 2.36 -18.33 13.07
N PRO A 38 2.89 -19.58 13.09
CA PRO A 38 4.19 -19.88 12.52
C PRO A 38 4.30 -19.39 11.06
N GLY A 39 5.47 -18.86 10.70
CA GLY A 39 5.69 -18.30 9.36
C GLY A 39 5.00 -16.94 9.11
N VAL A 40 4.50 -16.26 10.15
CA VAL A 40 3.94 -14.91 10.02
C VAL A 40 4.71 -13.94 10.91
N ALA A 41 4.93 -12.72 10.43
CA ALA A 41 5.43 -11.62 11.24
C ALA A 41 4.64 -10.33 10.97
N TRP A 42 4.49 -9.50 12.00
CA TRP A 42 3.91 -8.18 11.91
C TRP A 42 4.98 -7.13 12.19
N LEU A 43 5.07 -6.13 11.32
CA LEU A 43 5.98 -5.01 11.45
C LEU A 43 5.19 -3.71 11.53
N ASP A 44 5.59 -2.86 12.47
CA ASP A 44 5.14 -1.49 12.60
C ASP A 44 5.87 -0.61 11.58
N ALA A 45 5.09 0.09 10.77
CA ALA A 45 5.55 1.10 9.82
C ALA A 45 4.85 2.46 10.05
N GLY A 46 4.28 2.70 11.24
CA GLY A 46 3.57 3.91 11.61
C GLY A 46 2.08 3.84 11.27
N PRO A 47 1.59 4.62 10.29
CA PRO A 47 0.15 4.71 9.96
C PRO A 47 -0.55 3.39 9.65
N ALA A 48 0.19 2.43 9.10
CA ALA A 48 -0.26 1.09 8.79
C ALA A 48 0.91 0.09 8.96
N GLY A 49 0.59 -1.18 9.13
CA GLY A 49 1.58 -2.25 9.32
C GLY A 49 2.05 -2.92 8.02
N ILE A 50 3.10 -3.72 8.14
CA ILE A 50 3.48 -4.71 7.13
C ILE A 50 3.29 -6.10 7.74
N ARG A 51 2.53 -6.96 7.06
CA ARG A 51 2.35 -8.36 7.45
C ARG A 51 3.16 -9.25 6.51
N LEU A 52 4.21 -9.88 7.03
CA LEU A 52 5.00 -10.86 6.29
C LEU A 52 4.41 -12.25 6.49
N VAL A 53 4.31 -13.02 5.41
CA VAL A 53 3.78 -14.38 5.43
C VAL A 53 4.69 -15.30 4.62
N GLU A 54 5.22 -16.34 5.25
CA GLU A 54 6.11 -17.30 4.61
C GLU A 54 5.33 -18.21 3.64
N ARG A 55 5.89 -18.35 2.44
CA ARG A 55 5.42 -19.11 1.28
C ARG A 55 6.66 -19.68 0.56
N PRO A 56 7.27 -20.77 1.09
CA PRO A 56 8.54 -21.29 0.56
C PRO A 56 8.48 -21.62 -0.93
N ASP A 57 7.38 -22.22 -1.37
CA ASP A 57 7.14 -22.61 -2.76
C ASP A 57 6.40 -21.53 -3.57
N GLY A 58 6.35 -20.30 -3.06
CA GLY A 58 5.62 -19.21 -3.68
C GLY A 58 6.34 -18.59 -4.88
N ASP A 59 5.54 -18.12 -5.84
CA ASP A 59 6.00 -17.35 -6.99
C ASP A 59 5.26 -15.99 -7.10
N LEU A 60 5.66 -15.13 -8.04
CA LEU A 60 5.03 -13.82 -8.25
C LEU A 60 3.69 -13.89 -9.02
N ALA A 61 3.32 -15.08 -9.49
CA ALA A 61 2.11 -15.35 -10.27
C ALA A 61 1.93 -14.46 -11.50
N GLY A 62 3.00 -14.26 -12.28
CA GLY A 62 2.95 -13.43 -13.49
C GLY A 62 3.01 -11.92 -13.22
N GLY A 63 3.22 -11.47 -11.98
CA GLY A 63 3.53 -10.08 -11.68
C GLY A 63 4.88 -9.66 -12.28
N GLU A 64 4.88 -9.25 -13.54
CA GLU A 64 6.10 -8.87 -14.29
C GLU A 64 6.47 -7.39 -14.13
N GLY A 65 5.71 -6.63 -13.33
CA GLY A 65 5.89 -5.18 -13.22
C GLY A 65 5.29 -4.40 -14.40
N ASP A 66 4.36 -5.01 -15.13
CA ASP A 66 3.56 -4.32 -16.14
C ASP A 66 2.61 -3.30 -15.48
N ASP A 67 2.68 -2.06 -15.96
CA ASP A 67 1.80 -0.96 -15.56
C ASP A 67 0.33 -1.26 -15.83
N LEU A 68 0.06 -2.00 -16.91
CA LEU A 68 -1.27 -2.32 -17.39
C LEU A 68 -1.88 -3.54 -16.70
N GLN A 69 -1.13 -4.28 -15.86
CA GLN A 69 -1.69 -5.39 -15.10
C GLN A 69 -2.47 -4.87 -13.89
N ARG A 70 -3.75 -5.24 -13.79
CA ARG A 70 -4.58 -4.90 -12.63
C ARG A 70 -4.07 -5.53 -11.35
N GLY A 71 -4.40 -4.91 -10.22
CA GLY A 71 -4.02 -5.38 -8.89
C GLY A 71 -3.05 -4.43 -8.18
N ILE A 72 -2.43 -4.92 -7.10
CA ILE A 72 -1.50 -4.16 -6.26
C ILE A 72 -0.17 -3.98 -7.01
N ARG A 73 0.25 -2.73 -7.18
CA ARG A 73 1.50 -2.36 -7.88
C ARG A 73 2.70 -2.25 -6.96
N HIS A 74 2.53 -1.53 -5.86
CA HIS A 74 3.60 -1.25 -4.90
C HIS A 74 3.02 -0.81 -3.56
N VAL A 75 3.90 -0.85 -2.55
CA VAL A 75 3.70 -0.24 -1.25
C VAL A 75 4.75 0.85 -1.09
N GLY A 76 4.32 2.06 -0.78
CA GLY A 76 5.20 3.21 -0.61
C GLY A 76 5.48 3.53 0.84
N PHE A 77 6.71 3.97 1.08
CA PHE A 77 7.14 4.49 2.36
C PHE A 77 7.67 5.91 2.22
N ARG A 78 7.16 6.81 3.05
CA ARG A 78 7.70 8.16 3.15
C ARG A 78 8.97 8.14 4.00
N VAL A 79 10.05 8.67 3.44
CA VAL A 79 11.35 8.83 4.11
C VAL A 79 11.66 10.32 4.34
N GLY A 80 12.70 10.62 5.12
CA GLY A 80 13.18 11.98 5.31
C GLY A 80 13.93 12.54 4.09
N SER A 81 14.70 11.68 3.42
CA SER A 81 15.43 12.01 2.20
C SER A 81 15.62 10.77 1.33
N VAL A 82 15.01 10.73 0.15
CA VAL A 82 15.16 9.65 -0.83
C VAL A 82 16.60 9.53 -1.32
N PRO A 83 17.33 10.61 -1.70
CA PRO A 83 18.74 10.47 -2.09
C PRO A 83 19.61 9.79 -1.03
N ARG A 84 19.53 10.22 0.24
CA ARG A 84 20.30 9.61 1.34
C ARG A 84 19.91 8.16 1.58
N TYR A 85 18.62 7.86 1.49
CA TYR A 85 18.14 6.51 1.69
C TYR A 85 18.54 5.58 0.54
N ALA A 86 18.50 6.10 -0.69
CA ALA A 86 18.89 5.38 -1.88
C ALA A 86 20.38 5.03 -1.87
N GLU A 87 21.25 5.95 -1.41
CA GLU A 87 22.67 5.65 -1.15
C GLU A 87 22.82 4.46 -0.18
N ARG A 88 22.11 4.48 0.94
CA ARG A 88 22.17 3.37 1.93
C ARG A 88 21.71 2.03 1.36
N LEU A 89 20.65 2.04 0.54
CA LEU A 89 20.16 0.85 -0.14
C LEU A 89 21.16 0.34 -1.18
N ALA A 90 21.75 1.23 -1.97
CA ALA A 90 22.77 0.89 -2.97
C ALA A 90 24.04 0.32 -2.31
N ASP A 91 24.51 0.91 -1.22
CA ASP A 91 25.66 0.42 -0.44
C ASP A 91 25.42 -0.98 0.14
N ALA A 92 24.16 -1.33 0.41
CA ALA A 92 23.74 -2.66 0.85
C ALA A 92 23.50 -3.64 -0.32
N GLY A 93 23.71 -3.21 -1.57
CA GLY A 93 23.54 -4.04 -2.78
C GLY A 93 22.09 -4.19 -3.25
N VAL A 94 21.17 -3.33 -2.83
CA VAL A 94 19.78 -3.34 -3.31
C VAL A 94 19.73 -2.73 -4.71
N GLU A 95 19.22 -3.50 -5.67
CA GLU A 95 19.00 -3.04 -7.04
C GLU A 95 17.69 -2.24 -7.17
N PHE A 96 17.77 -1.09 -7.82
CA PHE A 96 16.62 -0.25 -8.11
C PHE A 96 15.96 -0.67 -9.42
N THR A 97 14.64 -0.84 -9.41
CA THR A 97 13.84 -0.93 -10.65
C THR A 97 13.68 0.45 -11.28
N LEU A 98 13.71 1.50 -10.46
CA LEU A 98 13.83 2.89 -10.87
C LEU A 98 14.67 3.64 -9.85
N GLY A 99 15.86 4.10 -10.26
CA GLY A 99 16.76 4.85 -9.39
C GLY A 99 16.16 6.18 -8.93
N PRO A 100 16.75 6.83 -7.89
CA PRO A 100 16.22 8.07 -7.34
C PRO A 100 16.17 9.16 -8.41
N PHE A 101 14.99 9.73 -8.61
CA PHE A 101 14.81 10.88 -9.50
C PHE A 101 13.74 11.83 -8.98
N GLN A 102 13.73 13.04 -9.52
CA GLN A 102 12.73 14.05 -9.20
C GLN A 102 11.54 13.92 -10.16
N ALA A 103 10.39 13.52 -9.61
CA ALA A 103 9.10 13.62 -10.29
C ALA A 103 8.61 15.09 -10.31
N PRO A 104 7.64 15.44 -11.17
CA PRO A 104 7.03 16.76 -11.18
C PRO A 104 6.58 17.22 -9.78
N GLY A 105 6.85 18.47 -9.44
CA GLY A 105 6.59 19.02 -8.11
C GLY A 105 7.73 18.82 -7.10
N ASP A 106 8.96 18.60 -7.58
CA ASP A 106 10.19 18.44 -6.78
C ASP A 106 10.17 17.27 -5.78
N VAL A 107 9.25 16.32 -5.96
CA VAL A 107 9.16 15.07 -5.20
C VAL A 107 10.28 14.14 -5.64
N TRP A 108 11.01 13.59 -4.68
CA TRP A 108 11.91 12.48 -4.99
C TRP A 108 11.19 11.16 -4.79
N ILE A 109 11.37 10.26 -5.75
CA ILE A 109 10.91 8.88 -5.67
C ILE A 109 12.01 7.92 -6.11
N ALA A 110 11.97 6.69 -5.60
CA ALA A 110 12.76 5.57 -6.10
C ALA A 110 11.99 4.26 -5.88
N PHE A 111 12.11 3.32 -6.83
CA PHE A 111 11.51 1.99 -6.74
C PHE A 111 12.57 0.91 -6.71
N PHE A 112 12.34 -0.10 -5.88
CA PHE A 112 13.20 -1.26 -5.72
C PHE A 112 12.35 -2.45 -5.29
N ARG A 113 12.96 -3.64 -5.27
CA ARG A 113 12.28 -4.87 -4.87
C ARG A 113 12.81 -5.36 -3.53
N ASP A 114 11.93 -5.97 -2.75
CA ASP A 114 12.33 -6.82 -1.63
C ASP A 114 12.97 -8.14 -2.12
N PRO A 115 13.51 -8.99 -1.23
CA PRO A 115 14.20 -10.23 -1.61
C PRO A 115 13.38 -11.20 -2.46
N ASP A 116 12.04 -11.13 -2.39
CA ASP A 116 11.14 -12.03 -3.09
C ASP A 116 10.32 -11.34 -4.20
N GLY A 117 10.64 -10.07 -4.51
CA GLY A 117 10.11 -9.34 -5.65
C GLY A 117 8.92 -8.42 -5.35
N ALA A 118 8.58 -8.17 -4.09
CA ALA A 118 7.61 -7.13 -3.74
C ALA A 118 8.14 -5.77 -4.19
N ASN A 119 7.39 -5.04 -5.01
CA ASN A 119 7.80 -3.72 -5.48
C ASN A 119 7.50 -2.68 -4.40
N LEU A 120 8.53 -1.94 -4.00
CA LEU A 120 8.48 -0.96 -2.93
C LEU A 120 8.89 0.40 -3.48
N GLU A 121 8.25 1.45 -2.96
CA GLU A 121 8.61 2.83 -3.25
C GLU A 121 9.13 3.53 -2.00
N ILE A 122 10.15 4.37 -2.17
CA ILE A 122 10.46 5.43 -1.21
C ILE A 122 10.15 6.79 -1.83
N ILE A 123 9.49 7.63 -1.04
CA ILE A 123 9.10 8.99 -1.44
C ILE A 123 9.52 10.01 -0.37
N ASP A 124 9.96 11.19 -0.79
CA ASP A 124 10.11 12.35 0.09
C ASP A 124 9.46 13.60 -0.52
N ARG A 125 9.31 14.64 0.32
CA ARG A 125 8.62 15.91 -0.02
C ARG A 125 7.15 15.68 -0.37
N HIS A 126 6.55 16.61 -1.10
CA HIS A 126 5.11 16.66 -1.31
C HIS A 126 4.77 16.72 -2.78
N LEU A 127 3.79 15.91 -3.18
CA LEU A 127 3.27 15.92 -4.54
C LEU A 127 2.61 17.26 -4.86
N THR A 128 2.91 17.80 -6.03
CA THR A 128 2.12 18.90 -6.60
C THR A 128 1.10 18.29 -7.56
N TYR A 129 -0.16 18.19 -7.13
CA TYR A 129 -1.24 17.64 -7.93
C TYR A 129 -1.53 18.51 -9.16
N THR A 130 -1.80 17.89 -10.33
CA THR A 130 -2.31 18.61 -11.51
C THR A 130 -3.72 19.09 -11.26
N THR A 131 -4.52 18.27 -10.57
CA THR A 131 -5.88 18.59 -10.13
C THR A 131 -5.98 18.42 -8.63
N VAL A 132 -6.37 19.47 -7.91
CA VAL A 132 -6.66 19.41 -6.47
C VAL A 132 -8.17 19.30 -6.28
N VAL A 133 -8.63 18.24 -5.63
CA VAL A 133 -10.06 18.01 -5.35
C VAL A 133 -10.41 18.39 -3.90
N SER A 134 -9.56 18.01 -2.95
CA SER A 134 -9.71 18.36 -1.54
C SER A 134 -8.51 19.20 -1.08
N PRO A 135 -8.59 20.55 -1.15
CA PRO A 135 -7.47 21.43 -0.79
C PRO A 135 -6.98 21.26 0.65
N ASP A 136 -7.88 20.95 1.58
CA ASP A 136 -7.58 20.68 2.98
C ASP A 136 -6.68 19.45 3.15
N LEU A 137 -6.97 18.36 2.43
CA LEU A 137 -6.18 17.13 2.48
C LEU A 137 -4.84 17.30 1.76
N ALA A 138 -4.81 18.01 0.62
CA ALA A 138 -3.57 18.30 -0.09
C ALA A 138 -2.61 19.13 0.79
N GLU A 139 -3.14 20.10 1.54
CA GLU A 139 -2.37 20.89 2.49
C GLU A 139 -1.92 20.07 3.71
N GLU A 140 -2.76 19.14 4.21
CA GLU A 140 -2.36 18.20 5.26
C GLU A 140 -1.17 17.34 4.84
N GLU A 141 -1.22 16.73 3.65
CA GLU A 141 -0.14 15.91 3.08
C GLU A 141 1.15 16.73 2.92
N ARG A 142 1.03 17.94 2.38
CA ARG A 142 2.17 18.87 2.23
C ARG A 142 2.81 19.18 3.58
N ARG A 143 2.00 19.47 4.62
CA ARG A 143 2.51 19.75 5.96
C ARG A 143 3.11 18.52 6.62
N ALA A 144 2.53 17.33 6.41
CA ALA A 144 3.06 16.08 6.93
C ALA A 144 4.44 15.77 6.33
N ALA A 145 4.61 15.96 5.01
CA ALA A 145 5.90 15.86 4.35
C ALA A 145 6.92 16.89 4.89
N ALA A 146 6.53 18.16 4.99
CA ALA A 146 7.42 19.24 5.40
C ALA A 146 7.92 19.13 6.86
N ARG A 147 7.19 18.41 7.73
CA ARG A 147 7.60 18.16 9.12
C ARG A 147 8.64 17.05 9.27
N ARG A 148 8.86 16.21 8.25
CA ARG A 148 9.83 15.12 8.34
C ARG A 148 11.24 15.67 8.21
N GLY A 149 12.06 15.43 9.24
CA GLY A 149 13.50 15.71 9.16
C GLY A 149 14.17 14.79 8.13
N PRO A 150 15.32 15.21 7.56
CA PRO A 150 16.00 14.48 6.48
C PRO A 150 16.45 13.07 6.87
N ASP A 151 16.64 12.81 8.17
CA ASP A 151 17.10 11.52 8.70
C ASP A 151 15.94 10.64 9.21
N ALA A 152 14.69 11.07 9.02
CA ALA A 152 13.53 10.30 9.44
C ALA A 152 13.41 8.98 8.63
N GLY A 153 13.45 7.84 9.34
CA GLY A 153 13.31 6.51 8.74
C GLY A 153 11.91 6.23 8.15
N PRO A 154 11.75 5.24 7.27
CA PRO A 154 10.53 5.00 6.51
C PRO A 154 9.29 4.89 7.37
N SER A 155 8.19 5.40 6.84
CA SER A 155 6.85 5.20 7.39
C SER A 155 5.89 4.90 6.26
N PHE A 156 4.97 3.95 6.48
CA PHE A 156 3.96 3.56 5.51
C PHE A 156 3.21 4.79 5.01
N ASP A 157 3.19 4.97 3.68
CA ASP A 157 2.59 6.13 3.03
C ASP A 157 1.35 5.71 2.26
N HIS A 158 1.52 4.75 1.34
CA HIS A 158 0.47 4.40 0.42
C HIS A 158 0.52 2.95 -0.07
N VAL A 159 -0.58 2.53 -0.68
CA VAL A 159 -0.63 1.38 -1.58
C VAL A 159 -1.14 1.86 -2.93
N ALA A 160 -0.49 1.44 -4.01
CA ALA A 160 -0.95 1.73 -5.36
C ALA A 160 -1.59 0.51 -6.02
N ILE A 161 -2.66 0.75 -6.78
CA ILE A 161 -3.38 -0.26 -7.56
C ILE A 161 -3.57 0.18 -9.01
N THR A 162 -3.45 -0.75 -9.96
CA THR A 162 -3.90 -0.55 -11.35
C THR A 162 -5.34 -1.05 -11.49
N VAL A 163 -6.18 -0.27 -12.18
CA VAL A 163 -7.61 -0.59 -12.39
C VAL A 163 -8.00 -0.46 -13.86
N ALA A 164 -9.06 -1.19 -14.27
CA ALA A 164 -9.59 -1.10 -15.64
C ALA A 164 -10.48 0.14 -15.84
N ASP A 165 -11.22 0.54 -14.81
CA ASP A 165 -12.26 1.56 -14.92
C ASP A 165 -12.23 2.47 -13.68
N LEU A 166 -11.70 3.68 -13.86
CA LEU A 166 -11.55 4.65 -12.80
C LEU A 166 -12.90 5.03 -12.16
N ASP A 167 -13.96 5.21 -12.94
CA ASP A 167 -15.25 5.65 -12.42
C ASP A 167 -15.88 4.57 -11.55
N ARG A 168 -15.78 3.30 -11.97
CA ARG A 168 -16.21 2.15 -11.16
C ARG A 168 -15.39 2.03 -9.87
N THR A 169 -14.08 2.18 -9.93
CA THR A 169 -13.20 2.13 -8.75
C THR A 169 -13.51 3.29 -7.79
N LEU A 170 -13.70 4.52 -8.29
CA LEU A 170 -14.09 5.67 -7.47
C LEU A 170 -15.47 5.45 -6.85
N ALA A 171 -16.44 4.93 -7.58
CA ALA A 171 -17.76 4.61 -7.02
C ALA A 171 -17.64 3.67 -5.81
N PHE A 172 -16.75 2.68 -5.86
CA PHE A 172 -16.50 1.79 -4.72
C PHE A 172 -15.76 2.50 -3.56
N TYR A 173 -14.55 3.00 -3.78
CA TYR A 173 -13.73 3.53 -2.69
C TYR A 173 -14.22 4.88 -2.15
N ARG A 174 -14.62 5.81 -3.04
CA ARG A 174 -15.09 7.15 -2.65
C ARG A 174 -16.52 7.08 -2.14
N ASP A 175 -17.45 6.54 -2.92
CA ASP A 175 -18.88 6.69 -2.61
C ASP A 175 -19.39 5.64 -1.62
N ARG A 176 -18.86 4.41 -1.66
CA ARG A 176 -19.32 3.34 -0.77
C ARG A 176 -18.46 3.18 0.49
N LEU A 177 -17.13 3.33 0.39
CA LEU A 177 -16.22 3.22 1.54
C LEU A 177 -15.88 4.57 2.20
N GLY A 178 -16.28 5.68 1.58
CA GLY A 178 -16.16 7.03 2.12
C GLY A 178 -14.75 7.64 2.01
N TYR A 179 -13.89 7.11 1.13
CA TYR A 179 -12.56 7.69 0.93
C TYR A 179 -12.69 9.04 0.24
N ARG A 180 -11.85 10.01 0.63
CA ARG A 180 -11.86 11.34 0.02
C ARG A 180 -10.77 11.45 -1.03
N VAL A 181 -11.12 11.90 -2.22
CA VAL A 181 -10.14 12.20 -3.28
C VAL A 181 -9.37 13.46 -2.89
N ILE A 182 -8.05 13.34 -2.77
CA ILE A 182 -7.13 14.43 -2.49
C ILE A 182 -6.93 15.25 -3.76
N GLY A 183 -6.52 14.57 -4.83
CA GLY A 183 -6.19 15.15 -6.12
C GLY A 183 -5.81 14.08 -7.12
N GLY A 184 -5.31 14.53 -8.28
CA GLY A 184 -4.83 13.67 -9.35
C GLY A 184 -3.56 14.18 -10.01
N LEU A 185 -2.89 13.28 -10.71
CA LEU A 185 -1.81 13.56 -11.64
C LEU A 185 -2.20 13.09 -13.03
N ASP A 186 -2.11 14.00 -13.99
CA ASP A 186 -2.27 13.71 -15.40
C ASP A 186 -0.90 13.57 -16.07
N GLN A 187 -0.72 12.51 -16.85
CA GLN A 187 0.47 12.30 -17.68
C GLN A 187 0.09 12.39 -19.15
N PRO A 188 -0.18 13.59 -19.70
CA PRO A 188 -0.71 13.75 -21.06
C PRO A 188 0.26 13.26 -22.15
N GLY A 189 1.54 13.09 -21.83
CA GLY A 189 2.55 12.54 -22.73
C GLY A 189 2.64 11.01 -22.76
N ASP A 190 1.95 10.30 -21.86
CA ASP A 190 1.98 8.83 -21.84
C ASP A 190 0.99 8.28 -22.89
N PRO A 191 1.45 7.53 -23.90
CA PRO A 191 0.60 7.02 -24.98
C PRO A 191 -0.47 6.02 -24.49
N ARG A 192 -0.34 5.49 -23.27
CA ARG A 192 -1.32 4.60 -22.65
C ARG A 192 -2.47 5.37 -21.99
N GLY A 193 -2.40 6.71 -21.95
CA GLY A 193 -3.37 7.59 -21.29
C GLY A 193 -3.33 7.48 -19.77
N PHE A 194 -2.13 7.40 -19.22
CA PHE A 194 -1.89 7.18 -17.79
C PHE A 194 -2.35 8.36 -16.92
N ARG A 195 -3.07 8.05 -15.84
CA ARG A 195 -3.49 8.98 -14.79
C ARG A 195 -3.42 8.33 -13.41
N ILE A 196 -3.18 9.15 -12.39
CA ILE A 196 -3.18 8.74 -10.98
C ILE A 196 -4.21 9.55 -10.20
N HIS A 197 -5.02 8.88 -9.37
CA HIS A 197 -5.89 9.52 -8.39
C HIS A 197 -5.48 9.13 -6.98
N PHE A 198 -5.36 10.11 -6.09
CA PHE A 198 -4.91 9.92 -4.71
C PHE A 198 -6.10 10.04 -3.77
N LEU A 199 -6.38 8.98 -3.01
CA LEU A 199 -7.51 8.92 -2.09
C LEU A 199 -7.00 8.76 -0.65
N ARG A 200 -7.53 9.57 0.27
CA ARG A 200 -7.26 9.40 1.70
C ARG A 200 -7.97 8.15 2.21
N ALA A 201 -7.18 7.17 2.66
CA ALA A 201 -7.61 5.85 3.08
C ALA A 201 -7.19 5.59 4.54
N GLY A 202 -7.85 6.29 5.48
CA GLY A 202 -7.44 6.29 6.88
C GLY A 202 -6.30 7.27 7.13
N ALA A 203 -5.17 6.81 7.66
CA ALA A 203 -3.93 7.60 7.77
C ALA A 203 -2.98 7.40 6.57
N ALA A 204 -3.26 6.42 5.70
CA ALA A 204 -2.51 6.16 4.48
C ALA A 204 -3.24 6.74 3.25
N VAL A 205 -2.58 6.65 2.10
CA VAL A 205 -3.15 6.99 0.78
C VAL A 205 -3.37 5.71 -0.04
N LEU A 206 -4.45 5.67 -0.80
CA LEU A 206 -4.65 4.73 -1.90
C LEU A 206 -4.40 5.47 -3.21
N GLU A 207 -3.43 5.01 -3.98
CA GLU A 207 -3.17 5.53 -5.32
C GLU A 207 -3.85 4.64 -6.36
N ILE A 208 -4.67 5.23 -7.21
CA ILE A 208 -5.40 4.54 -8.27
C ILE A 208 -4.77 4.93 -9.61
N PHE A 209 -4.10 3.96 -10.23
CA PHE A 209 -3.49 4.06 -11.55
C PHE A 209 -4.52 3.60 -12.57
N SER A 210 -4.83 4.47 -13.52
CA SER A 210 -5.79 4.21 -14.59
C SER A 210 -5.22 4.57 -15.95
N PHE A 211 -5.67 3.89 -16.99
CA PHE A 211 -5.19 4.01 -18.35
C PHE A 211 -6.36 4.10 -19.31
N THR A 212 -6.20 4.81 -20.43
CA THR A 212 -7.14 4.68 -21.56
C THR A 212 -6.86 3.43 -22.39
N ALA A 213 -5.61 2.95 -22.36
CA ALA A 213 -5.25 1.66 -22.92
C ALA A 213 -5.90 0.52 -22.11
N PRO A 214 -6.29 -0.60 -22.76
CA PRO A 214 -6.80 -1.77 -22.06
C PRO A 214 -5.79 -2.32 -21.05
N THR A 215 -6.27 -2.62 -19.84
CA THR A 215 -5.52 -3.32 -18.81
C THR A 215 -5.71 -4.83 -18.91
N THR A 216 -4.75 -5.61 -18.40
CA THR A 216 -4.86 -7.07 -18.25
C THR A 216 -5.45 -7.45 -16.90
N ASP A 217 -5.88 -8.70 -16.75
CA ASP A 217 -6.52 -9.18 -15.54
C ASP A 217 -5.56 -9.25 -14.34
N ASN A 218 -6.09 -9.10 -13.12
CA ASN A 218 -5.33 -9.35 -11.91
C ASN A 218 -5.14 -10.88 -11.78
N PRO A 219 -3.90 -11.41 -11.84
CA PRO A 219 -3.65 -12.86 -11.78
C PRO A 219 -3.74 -13.42 -10.35
N TRP A 220 -4.30 -12.66 -9.41
CA TRP A 220 -4.41 -13.05 -8.02
C TRP A 220 -5.35 -14.25 -7.84
N ASP A 221 -4.85 -15.23 -7.09
CA ASP A 221 -5.55 -16.45 -6.71
C ASP A 221 -5.39 -16.62 -5.17
N PRO A 222 -6.49 -16.77 -4.40
CA PRO A 222 -6.43 -16.91 -2.96
C PRO A 222 -5.67 -18.14 -2.48
N ASP A 223 -5.72 -19.24 -3.24
CA ASP A 223 -5.19 -20.56 -2.87
C ASP A 223 -3.75 -20.75 -3.36
N ARG A 224 -3.30 -19.95 -4.33
CA ARG A 224 -1.93 -20.01 -4.83
C ARG A 224 -0.91 -19.54 -3.78
N PRO A 225 0.12 -20.34 -3.49
CA PRO A 225 1.31 -19.87 -2.78
C PRO A 225 1.95 -18.73 -3.59
N ARG A 226 1.93 -17.52 -3.04
CA ARG A 226 2.36 -16.30 -3.73
C ARG A 226 3.29 -15.49 -2.86
N VAL A 227 4.43 -15.10 -3.42
CA VAL A 227 5.34 -14.11 -2.83
C VAL A 227 5.03 -12.72 -3.38
N GLY A 228 5.67 -11.69 -2.82
CA GLY A 228 5.37 -10.30 -3.17
C GLY A 228 4.05 -9.81 -2.57
N LEU A 229 3.46 -8.76 -3.13
CA LEU A 229 2.32 -8.02 -2.55
C LEU A 229 1.01 -8.82 -2.61
N ARG A 230 0.54 -9.39 -1.51
CA ARG A 230 -0.58 -10.36 -1.51
C ARG A 230 -1.96 -9.72 -1.33
N ARG A 231 -2.13 -8.84 -0.34
CA ARG A 231 -3.45 -8.36 0.15
C ARG A 231 -3.33 -7.00 0.85
N ILE A 232 -4.42 -6.25 0.90
CA ILE A 232 -4.52 -4.98 1.65
C ILE A 232 -5.46 -5.21 2.84
N GLY A 233 -5.00 -4.91 4.06
CA GLY A 233 -5.86 -4.86 5.24
C GLY A 233 -6.68 -3.57 5.23
N ILE A 234 -7.99 -3.70 5.36
CA ILE A 234 -8.94 -2.58 5.48
C ILE A 234 -9.60 -2.68 6.84
N GLY A 235 -9.70 -1.55 7.54
CA GLY A 235 -10.19 -1.51 8.91
C GLY A 235 -10.87 -0.21 9.32
N PRO A 236 -11.40 -0.14 10.55
CA PRO A 236 -11.85 1.12 11.12
C PRO A 236 -10.68 2.10 11.27
N TYR A 237 -10.99 3.40 11.19
CA TYR A 237 -10.03 4.49 11.35
C TYR A 237 -10.71 5.68 12.04
N GLY A 238 -9.97 6.44 12.84
CA GLY A 238 -10.50 7.57 13.62
C GLY A 238 -11.36 7.12 14.80
N THR A 239 -12.37 7.91 15.16
CA THR A 239 -13.27 7.65 16.32
C THR A 239 -14.16 6.42 16.15
N ALA A 240 -14.12 5.76 14.99
CA ALA A 240 -14.80 4.50 14.72
C ALA A 240 -13.92 3.26 15.02
N ALA A 241 -12.75 3.45 15.65
CA ALA A 241 -11.79 2.40 15.98
C ALA A 241 -12.27 1.42 17.08
N ASP A 242 -13.37 1.70 17.76
CA ASP A 242 -13.86 0.86 18.85
C ASP A 242 -14.90 -0.17 18.37
N ALA A 243 -14.59 -1.45 18.66
CA ALA A 243 -15.49 -2.61 18.66
C ALA A 243 -16.03 -3.16 17.33
N ALA A 244 -15.31 -3.01 16.21
CA ALA A 244 -15.67 -3.74 14.98
C ALA A 244 -15.27 -5.23 15.06
N ASP A 245 -16.12 -6.13 14.56
CA ASP A 245 -15.78 -7.54 14.29
C ASP A 245 -15.29 -7.67 12.82
N PRO A 246 -14.18 -8.36 12.53
CA PRO A 246 -13.77 -8.69 11.16
C PRO A 246 -14.91 -9.24 10.27
N ALA A 247 -15.81 -10.06 10.82
CA ALA A 247 -16.93 -10.60 10.06
C ALA A 247 -17.96 -9.51 9.67
N GLU A 248 -18.25 -8.59 10.57
CA GLU A 248 -19.12 -7.44 10.31
C GLU A 248 -18.49 -6.50 9.28
N LEU A 249 -17.17 -6.29 9.38
CA LEU A 249 -16.43 -5.47 8.42
C LEU A 249 -16.42 -6.11 7.02
N ALA A 250 -16.21 -7.42 6.93
CA ALA A 250 -16.33 -8.15 5.66
C ALA A 250 -17.75 -8.05 5.08
N ALA A 251 -18.79 -8.13 5.92
CA ALA A 251 -20.17 -7.92 5.49
C ALA A 251 -20.40 -6.50 4.92
N ARG A 252 -19.88 -5.47 5.60
CA ARG A 252 -19.95 -4.08 5.12
C ARG A 252 -19.23 -3.88 3.80
N LEU A 253 -18.08 -4.52 3.59
CA LEU A 253 -17.38 -4.49 2.30
C LEU A 253 -18.23 -5.14 1.19
N ARG A 254 -18.90 -6.25 1.48
CA ARG A 254 -19.82 -6.92 0.54
C ARG A 254 -21.02 -6.03 0.19
N GLU A 255 -21.63 -5.37 1.17
CA GLU A 255 -22.71 -4.40 0.96
C GLU A 255 -22.26 -3.18 0.13
N ALA A 256 -20.99 -2.79 0.27
CA ALA A 256 -20.36 -1.76 -0.55
C ALA A 256 -20.08 -2.22 -1.99
N GLY A 257 -20.23 -3.50 -2.31
CA GLY A 257 -20.06 -4.05 -3.67
C GLY A 257 -18.78 -4.87 -3.85
N ALA A 258 -18.07 -5.22 -2.78
CA ALA A 258 -16.94 -6.15 -2.86
C ALA A 258 -17.41 -7.59 -3.08
N THR A 259 -16.63 -8.38 -3.81
CA THR A 259 -16.95 -9.79 -4.08
C THR A 259 -16.36 -10.69 -3.00
N PRO A 260 -17.15 -11.56 -2.33
CA PRO A 260 -16.62 -12.49 -1.34
C PRO A 260 -15.69 -13.52 -1.99
N VAL A 261 -14.62 -13.91 -1.28
CA VAL A 261 -13.74 -14.99 -1.73
C VAL A 261 -14.19 -16.30 -1.08
N PRO A 262 -14.56 -17.33 -1.87
CA PRO A 262 -14.99 -18.62 -1.33
C PRO A 262 -13.93 -19.22 -0.39
N GLY A 263 -14.36 -19.76 0.75
CA GLY A 263 -13.47 -20.38 1.73
C GLY A 263 -12.70 -19.40 2.64
N HIS A 264 -12.90 -18.08 2.49
CA HIS A 264 -12.24 -17.06 3.29
C HIS A 264 -13.24 -16.02 3.83
N ASP A 265 -13.58 -16.14 5.12
CA ASP A 265 -14.65 -15.35 5.74
C ASP A 265 -14.33 -13.84 5.84
N ASP A 266 -13.05 -13.50 5.99
CA ASP A 266 -12.51 -12.15 6.16
C ASP A 266 -12.02 -11.51 4.84
N LEU A 267 -12.07 -12.25 3.73
CA LEU A 267 -11.48 -11.84 2.45
C LEU A 267 -12.54 -11.54 1.40
N VAL A 268 -12.37 -10.40 0.75
CA VAL A 268 -13.17 -9.96 -0.40
C VAL A 268 -12.23 -9.42 -1.48
N THR A 269 -12.74 -9.22 -2.69
CA THR A 269 -12.06 -8.45 -3.74
C THR A 269 -12.83 -7.18 -4.07
N ASP A 270 -12.10 -6.12 -4.41
CA ASP A 270 -12.68 -4.91 -4.99
C ASP A 270 -13.20 -5.18 -6.44
N PRO A 271 -13.82 -4.20 -7.11
CA PRO A 271 -14.34 -4.37 -8.48
C PRO A 271 -13.30 -4.77 -9.54
N ASP A 272 -12.01 -4.59 -9.27
CA ASP A 272 -10.89 -4.93 -10.16
C ASP A 272 -10.14 -6.18 -9.73
N GLY A 273 -10.65 -6.88 -8.71
CA GLY A 273 -10.07 -8.11 -8.19
C GLY A 273 -8.97 -7.90 -7.16
N VAL A 274 -8.74 -6.68 -6.66
CA VAL A 274 -7.75 -6.40 -5.62
C VAL A 274 -8.21 -7.06 -4.30
N PRO A 275 -7.40 -7.94 -3.70
CA PRO A 275 -7.78 -8.63 -2.47
C PRO A 275 -7.71 -7.72 -1.24
N LEU A 276 -8.84 -7.56 -0.57
CA LEU A 276 -9.04 -6.76 0.63
C LEU A 276 -9.40 -7.68 1.81
N CYS A 277 -8.65 -7.57 2.90
CA CYS A 277 -8.87 -8.31 4.13
C CYS A 277 -9.53 -7.40 5.17
N ALA A 278 -10.67 -7.81 5.70
CA ALA A 278 -11.31 -7.15 6.81
C ALA A 278 -10.46 -7.32 8.08
N HIS A 279 -9.95 -6.21 8.61
CA HIS A 279 -9.01 -6.22 9.71
C HIS A 279 -9.34 -5.13 10.73
N VAL A 280 -9.31 -5.53 12.00
CA VAL A 280 -9.56 -4.63 13.13
C VAL A 280 -8.23 -4.47 13.86
N PRO A 281 -7.53 -3.33 13.71
CA PRO A 281 -6.28 -3.09 14.40
C PRO A 281 -6.55 -2.96 15.90
N ARG A 282 -5.60 -3.43 16.72
CA ARG A 282 -5.65 -3.11 18.14
C ARG A 282 -5.27 -1.64 18.35
N PRO A 283 -5.88 -0.94 19.32
CA PRO A 283 -5.47 0.41 19.66
C PRO A 283 -3.98 0.40 19.97
N GLN A 284 -3.19 1.15 19.20
CA GLN A 284 -1.82 1.42 19.61
C GLN A 284 -1.92 2.23 20.91
N ALA A 285 -1.28 1.76 21.99
CA ALA A 285 -1.09 2.61 23.16
C ALA A 285 -0.46 3.90 22.66
N SER A 286 -1.14 5.03 22.88
CA SER A 286 -0.65 6.32 22.44
C SER A 286 0.78 6.48 22.95
N ALA A 287 1.71 6.75 22.05
CA ALA A 287 3.00 7.30 22.45
C ALA A 287 2.77 8.74 22.96
N GLU A 288 2.12 8.85 24.11
CA GLU A 288 2.13 10.04 24.93
C GLU A 288 3.38 9.97 25.82
N ALA A 289 4.42 10.67 25.38
CA ALA A 289 5.34 11.46 26.21
C ALA A 289 6.21 12.36 25.31
#